data_AF-A0A2H5ZAS7-F1
#
_entry.id   AF-A0A2H5ZAS7-F1
#
_cell.length_a   1.000
_cell.length_b   1.000
_cell.length_c   1.000
_cell.angle_alpha   90.00
_cell.angle_beta   90.00
_cell.angle_gamma   90.00
#
_symmetry.space_group_name_H-M   'P 1'
#
loop_
_entity.id
_entity.type
_entity.pdbx_description
1 polymer ?
#
loop_
_entity_poly.entity_id
_entity_poly.type
_entity_poly.pdbx_seq_one_letter_code
_entity_poly.pdbx_strand_id
1 'polypeptide(L)'
;MSSVTQLRAVLMAAELQNGRSGYHRFLFRVDGGRAGMFNVAVQISEDAYRKLVGQLARARIHPLEKVAMLKHWARWEIARRLEEEGTVPGTITIAVYDVDDSGAYATALGRTLSLTR
;
A
#
# COMPACT_ATOMS: atom_id res chain seq x y z
N MET A 1 14.07 4.13 20.49
CA MET A 1 14.42 3.29 19.33
C MET A 1 13.18 2.51 18.96
N SER A 2 12.44 2.91 17.92
CA SER A 2 11.24 2.18 17.50
C SER A 2 11.71 0.90 16.79
N SER A 3 11.40 -0.28 17.35
CA SER A 3 11.65 -1.53 16.64
C SER A 3 10.64 -1.59 15.50
N VAL A 4 11.09 -1.24 14.29
CA VAL A 4 10.31 -1.51 13.07
C VAL A 4 10.07 -3.01 13.07
N THR A 5 8.84 -3.41 13.38
CA THR A 5 8.48 -4.82 13.37
C THR A 5 8.64 -5.25 11.92
N GLN A 6 9.59 -6.13 11.64
CA GLN A 6 9.83 -6.64 10.27
C GLN A 6 8.61 -7.45 9.84
N LEU A 7 7.66 -6.76 9.23
CA LEU A 7 6.39 -7.31 8.84
C LEU A 7 6.59 -8.16 7.59
N ARG A 8 6.44 -9.49 7.73
CA ARG A 8 6.49 -10.41 6.60
C ARG A 8 5.11 -10.48 5.94
N ALA A 9 4.87 -9.58 4.99
CA ALA A 9 3.70 -9.60 4.11
C ALA A 9 4.03 -10.30 2.78
N VAL A 10 3.72 -11.61 2.72
CA VAL A 10 3.91 -12.43 1.53
C VAL A 10 2.70 -12.26 0.62
N LEU A 11 2.93 -11.87 -0.64
CA LEU A 11 1.87 -11.75 -1.63
C LEU A 11 1.40 -13.16 -2.04
N MET A 12 0.14 -13.46 -1.82
CA MET A 12 -0.49 -14.75 -2.14
C MET A 12 -1.15 -14.71 -3.52
N ALA A 13 -1.84 -13.62 -3.83
CA ALA A 13 -2.52 -13.42 -5.12
C ALA A 13 -2.56 -11.94 -5.49
N ALA A 14 -2.55 -11.66 -6.79
CA ALA A 14 -2.75 -10.32 -7.33
C ALA A 14 -3.72 -10.40 -8.51
N GLU A 15 -4.85 -9.71 -8.39
CA GLU A 15 -5.83 -9.53 -9.46
C GLU A 15 -5.79 -8.07 -9.90
N LEU A 16 -5.22 -7.85 -11.09
CA LEU A 16 -5.19 -6.54 -11.73
C LEU A 16 -6.36 -6.47 -12.70
N GLN A 17 -7.47 -5.85 -12.28
CA GLN A 17 -8.55 -5.57 -13.22
C GLN A 17 -8.14 -4.40 -14.13
N ASN A 18 -7.73 -4.74 -15.35
CA ASN A 18 -7.46 -3.75 -16.39
C ASN A 18 -8.77 -3.44 -17.13
N GLY A 19 -9.38 -2.29 -16.82
CA GLY A 19 -10.48 -1.71 -17.61
C GLY A 19 -11.76 -1.46 -16.81
N ARG A 20 -12.23 -0.20 -16.87
CA ARG A 20 -13.46 0.39 -16.26
C ARG A 20 -13.59 0.27 -14.73
N SER A 21 -13.33 1.39 -14.04
CA SER A 21 -13.74 1.67 -12.64
C SER A 21 -13.42 0.55 -11.63
N GLY A 22 -12.31 -0.16 -11.82
CA GLY A 22 -11.93 -1.31 -11.03
C GLY A 22 -11.01 -0.98 -9.86
N TYR A 23 -11.04 -1.84 -8.84
CA TYR A 23 -10.01 -1.92 -7.82
C TYR A 23 -8.93 -2.93 -8.24
N HIS A 24 -7.66 -2.58 -8.02
CA HIS A 24 -6.57 -3.53 -8.01
C HIS A 24 -6.61 -4.30 -6.69
N ARG A 25 -6.74 -5.62 -6.74
CA ARG A 25 -6.85 -6.44 -5.55
C ARG A 25 -5.58 -7.25 -5.33
N PHE A 26 -5.07 -7.20 -4.10
CA PHE A 26 -3.93 -7.98 -3.66
C PHE A 26 -4.32 -8.74 -2.41
N LEU A 27 -3.99 -10.02 -2.33
CA LEU A 27 -4.15 -10.82 -1.13
C LEU A 27 -2.78 -11.09 -0.54
N PHE A 28 -2.57 -10.69 0.70
CA PHE A 28 -1.33 -10.93 1.43
C PHE A 28 -1.58 -11.90 2.58
N ARG A 29 -0.59 -12.74 2.85
CA ARG A 29 -0.45 -13.46 4.10
C ARG A 29 0.56 -12.72 4.95
N VAL A 30 0.11 -12.23 6.11
CA VAL A 30 0.86 -11.35 7.00
C VAL A 30 1.19 -12.10 8.29
N ASP A 31 2.46 -12.11 8.66
CA ASP A 31 2.90 -12.54 9.98
C ASP A 31 2.87 -11.36 10.95
N GLY A 32 1.93 -11.38 11.89
CA GLY A 32 1.79 -10.39 12.96
C GLY A 32 2.54 -10.76 14.24
N GLY A 33 3.46 -11.74 14.19
CA GLY A 33 4.23 -12.20 15.34
C GLY A 33 3.33 -12.82 16.41
N ARG A 34 3.25 -12.20 17.60
CA ARG A 34 2.44 -12.71 18.71
C ARG A 34 0.93 -12.75 18.43
N ALA A 35 0.47 -11.92 17.49
CA ALA A 35 -0.93 -11.91 17.09
C ALA A 35 -1.28 -13.06 16.12
N GLY A 36 -0.27 -13.74 15.55
CA GLY A 36 -0.44 -14.87 14.63
C GLY A 36 -0.42 -14.48 13.16
N MET A 37 -0.93 -15.37 12.30
CA MET A 37 -0.94 -15.21 10.85
C MET A 37 -2.30 -14.72 10.36
N PHE A 38 -2.29 -13.72 9.46
CA PHE A 38 -3.51 -13.10 8.94
C PHE A 38 -3.54 -13.13 7.41
N ASN A 39 -4.73 -13.22 6.83
CA ASN A 39 -4.95 -12.94 5.42
C ASN A 39 -5.51 -11.52 5.30
N VAL A 40 -4.87 -10.69 4.49
CA VAL A 40 -5.25 -9.29 4.30
C VAL A 40 -5.48 -9.05 2.81
N ALA A 41 -6.72 -8.69 2.46
CA ALA A 41 -7.04 -8.22 1.12
C ALA A 41 -6.85 -6.71 1.04
N VAL A 42 -6.03 -6.24 0.12
CA VAL A 42 -5.86 -4.81 -0.16
C VAL A 42 -6.47 -4.49 -1.52
N GLN A 43 -7.36 -3.51 -1.56
CA GLN A 43 -8.03 -3.03 -2.75
C GLN A 43 -7.64 -1.58 -3.01
N ILE A 44 -7.07 -1.29 -4.16
CA ILE A 44 -6.62 0.07 -4.53
C ILE A 44 -7.38 0.51 -5.77
N SER A 45 -8.19 1.56 -5.66
CA SER A 45 -8.92 2.09 -6.82
C SER A 45 -7.95 2.66 -7.87
N GLU A 46 -8.32 2.52 -9.15
CA GLU A 46 -7.56 3.11 -10.25
C GLU A 46 -7.43 4.64 -10.11
N ASP A 47 -8.44 5.32 -9.58
CA ASP A 47 -8.43 6.78 -9.38
C ASP A 47 -7.44 7.19 -8.27
N ALA A 48 -7.38 6.44 -7.17
CA ALA A 48 -6.36 6.65 -6.14
C ALA A 48 -4.95 6.47 -6.69
N TYR A 49 -4.74 5.44 -7.52
CA TYR A 49 -3.47 5.22 -8.21
C TYR A 49 -3.09 6.42 -9.09
N ARG A 50 -4.02 6.91 -9.93
CA ARG A 50 -3.76 8.06 -10.80
C ARG A 50 -3.44 9.33 -10.02
N LYS A 51 -4.19 9.60 -8.95
CA LYS A 51 -3.96 10.75 -8.07
C LYS A 51 -2.57 10.69 -7.43
N LEU A 52 -2.21 9.53 -6.87
CA LEU A 52 -0.91 9.30 -6.24
C LEU A 52 0.25 9.46 -7.22
N VAL A 53 0.16 8.88 -8.41
CA VAL A 53 1.20 9.01 -9.46
C VAL A 53 1.41 10.48 -9.83
N GLY A 54 0.33 11.26 -9.99
CA GLY A 54 0.42 12.69 -10.24
C GLY A 54 1.16 13.44 -9.13
N GLN A 55 0.90 13.09 -7.87
CA GLN A 55 1.59 13.69 -6.72
C GLN A 55 3.06 13.32 -6.64
N LEU A 56 3.41 12.04 -6.83
CA LEU A 56 4.80 11.57 -6.87
C LEU A 56 5.59 12.28 -7.98
N ALA A 57 4.98 12.45 -9.16
CA ALA A 57 5.59 13.18 -10.26
C ALA A 57 5.86 14.66 -9.90
N ARG A 58 4.91 15.34 -9.25
CA ARG A 58 5.11 16.73 -8.76
C ARG A 58 6.24 16.82 -7.73
N ALA A 59 6.41 15.81 -6.89
CA ALA A 59 7.49 15.70 -5.92
C ALA A 59 8.82 15.23 -6.53
N ARG A 60 8.91 15.01 -7.86
CA ARG A 60 10.07 14.45 -8.56
C ARG A 60 10.50 13.07 -8.05
N ILE A 61 9.54 12.29 -7.54
CA ILE A 61 9.74 10.91 -7.12
C ILE A 61 9.30 10.02 -8.29
N HIS A 62 10.26 9.31 -8.89
CA HIS A 62 9.97 8.44 -10.02
C HIS A 62 9.25 7.17 -9.54
N PRO A 63 8.00 6.93 -9.97
CA PRO A 63 7.28 5.71 -9.59
C PRO A 63 7.98 4.48 -10.18
N LEU A 64 7.86 3.35 -9.48
CA LEU A 64 8.20 2.03 -10.01
C LEU A 64 7.20 1.65 -11.12
N GLU A 65 7.43 0.52 -11.78
CA GLU A 65 6.40 -0.10 -12.63
C GLU A 65 5.08 -0.24 -11.87
N LYS A 66 3.94 0.01 -12.54
CA LYS A 66 2.60 0.09 -11.92
C LYS A 66 2.35 -1.03 -10.90
N VAL A 67 2.61 -2.28 -11.30
CA VAL A 67 2.38 -3.46 -10.45
C VAL A 67 3.30 -3.46 -9.23
N ALA A 68 4.58 -3.14 -9.42
CA ALA A 68 5.53 -3.05 -8.32
C ALA A 68 5.12 -1.93 -7.35
N MET A 69 4.72 -0.76 -7.87
CA MET A 69 4.26 0.37 -7.06
C MET A 69 3.03 -0.01 -6.23
N LEU A 70 2.01 -0.61 -6.84
CA LEU A 70 0.79 -1.05 -6.15
C LEU A 70 1.09 -2.10 -5.07
N LYS A 71 1.98 -3.06 -5.33
CA LYS A 71 2.40 -4.06 -4.33
C LYS A 71 3.11 -3.43 -3.13
N HIS A 72 4.04 -2.50 -3.38
CA HIS A 72 4.74 -1.81 -2.29
C HIS A 72 3.80 -0.91 -1.50
N TRP A 73 2.91 -0.21 -2.18
CA TRP A 73 1.89 0.60 -1.54
C TRP A 73 0.98 -0.26 -0.64
N ALA A 74 0.50 -1.40 -1.15
CA ALA A 74 -0.33 -2.30 -0.35
C ALA A 74 0.41 -2.81 0.90
N ARG A 75 1.69 -3.16 0.79
CA ARG A 75 2.51 -3.55 1.96
C ARG A 75 2.70 -2.40 2.95
N TRP A 76 2.92 -1.19 2.45
CA TRP A 76 3.07 -0.01 3.28
C TRP A 76 1.80 0.29 4.08
N GLU A 77 0.62 0.17 3.47
CA GLU A 77 -0.66 0.31 4.19
C GLU A 77 -0.88 -0.76 5.25
N ILE A 78 -0.56 -2.02 4.95
CA ILE A 78 -0.64 -3.11 5.95
C ILE A 78 0.24 -2.77 7.16
N ALA A 79 1.47 -2.32 6.92
CA ALA A 79 2.40 -1.96 7.99
C ALA A 79 1.93 -0.77 8.80
N ARG A 80 1.45 0.28 8.12
CA ARG A 80 0.92 1.48 8.77
C ARG A 80 -0.27 1.14 9.68
N ARG A 81 -1.23 0.34 9.21
CA ARG A 81 -2.37 -0.09 10.02
C ARG A 81 -1.97 -0.92 11.23
N LEU A 82 -1.00 -1.84 11.06
CA LEU A 82 -0.49 -2.60 12.20
C LEU A 82 0.19 -1.70 13.24
N GLU A 83 0.97 -0.70 12.80
CA GLU A 83 1.63 0.24 13.72
C GLU A 83 0.64 1.17 14.42
N GLU A 84 -0.34 1.71 13.70
CA GLU A 84 -1.31 2.69 14.23
C GLU A 84 -2.37 2.02 15.12
N GLU A 85 -2.90 0.87 14.71
CA GLU A 85 -4.08 0.23 15.33
C GLU A 85 -3.72 -1.03 16.13
N GLY A 86 -2.49 -1.53 16.04
CA GLY A 86 -2.04 -2.78 16.67
C GLY A 86 -2.67 -4.05 16.07
N THR A 87 -3.53 -3.90 15.06
CA THR A 87 -4.21 -4.98 14.34
C THR A 87 -4.31 -4.63 12.86
N VAL A 88 -4.47 -5.63 12.00
CA VAL A 88 -4.71 -5.40 10.56
C VAL A 88 -6.11 -5.92 10.22
N PRO A 89 -7.00 -5.08 9.66
CA PRO A 89 -8.30 -5.54 9.21
C PRO A 89 -8.15 -6.56 8.08
N GLY A 90 -9.09 -7.50 7.99
CA GLY A 90 -9.07 -8.53 6.93
C GLY A 90 -9.18 -7.94 5.52
N THR A 91 -9.69 -6.71 5.37
CA THR A 91 -9.71 -5.96 4.11
C THR A 91 -9.35 -4.50 4.32
N ILE A 92 -8.45 -3.99 3.49
CA ILE A 92 -8.08 -2.58 3.39
C ILE A 92 -8.52 -2.08 2.02
N THR A 93 -9.33 -1.03 1.98
CA THR A 93 -9.78 -0.40 0.73
C THR A 93 -9.22 1.02 0.66
N ILE A 94 -8.55 1.33 -0.44
CA ILE A 94 -7.96 2.65 -0.73
C ILE A 94 -8.68 3.25 -1.93
N ALA A 95 -9.51 4.24 -1.66
CA ALA A 95 -10.21 5.05 -2.63
C ALA A 95 -9.49 6.39 -2.86
N VAL A 96 -9.97 7.15 -3.83
CA VAL A 96 -9.35 8.44 -4.22
C VAL A 96 -9.33 9.46 -3.08
N TYR A 97 -10.31 9.41 -2.17
CA TYR A 97 -10.41 10.31 -1.02
C TYR A 97 -9.43 9.97 0.12
N ASP A 98 -8.88 8.75 0.14
CA ASP A 98 -7.86 8.35 1.12
C ASP A 98 -6.48 8.92 0.77
N VAL A 99 -6.29 9.36 -0.49
CA VAL A 99 -5.08 10.07 -0.93
C VAL A 99 -5.30 11.56 -0.73
N ASP A 100 -4.62 12.16 0.25
CA ASP A 100 -4.75 13.59 0.57
C ASP A 100 -4.32 14.49 -0.60
N ASP A 101 -4.87 15.70 -0.72
CA ASP A 101 -4.52 16.63 -1.79
C ASP A 101 -3.19 17.37 -1.58
N SER A 102 -2.70 17.45 -0.34
CA SER A 102 -1.45 18.14 0.01
C SER A 102 -0.20 17.41 -0.47
N GLY A 103 -0.30 16.12 -0.76
CA GLY A 103 0.81 15.26 -1.19
C GLY A 103 1.68 14.76 -0.04
N ALA A 104 1.25 14.93 1.22
CA ALA A 104 1.95 14.41 2.38
C ALA A 104 2.03 12.87 2.34
N TYR A 105 0.91 12.22 2.01
CA TYR A 105 0.80 10.79 1.81
C TYR A 105 1.71 10.28 0.70
N ALA A 106 1.70 10.94 -0.47
CA ALA A 106 2.59 10.62 -1.58
C ALA A 106 4.06 10.77 -1.19
N THR A 107 4.41 11.80 -0.42
CA THR A 107 5.78 12.01 0.05
C THR A 107 6.22 10.92 1.02
N ALA A 108 5.38 10.55 1.99
CA ALA A 108 5.67 9.49 2.96
C ALA A 108 5.83 8.13 2.28
N LEU A 109 4.91 7.77 1.39
CA LEU A 109 4.99 6.55 0.61
C LEU A 109 6.21 6.57 -0.33
N GLY A 110 6.46 7.69 -1.02
CA GLY A 110 7.59 7.86 -1.94
C GLY A 110 8.95 7.71 -1.28
N ARG A 111 9.11 8.17 -0.03
CA ARG A 111 10.32 7.90 0.79
C ARG A 111 10.49 6.40 1.04
N THR A 112 9.41 5.70 1.38
CA THR A 112 9.43 4.24 1.60
C THR A 112 9.79 3.49 0.31
N LEU A 113 9.22 3.89 -0.83
CA LEU A 113 9.55 3.31 -2.14
C LEU A 113 11.02 3.54 -2.53
N SER A 114 11.60 4.68 -2.16
CA SER A 114 13.00 5.01 -2.48
C SER A 114 14.00 4.23 -1.63
N LEU A 115 13.65 3.89 -0.39
CA LEU A 115 14.47 3.05 0.49
C LEU A 115 14.52 1.58 0.05
N THR A 116 13.68 1.18 -0.91
CA THR A 116 13.62 -0.20 -1.42
C THR A 116 14.36 -0.37 -2.76
N ARG A 117 15.02 0.68 -3.27
CA ARG A 117 15.96 0.62 -4.41
C ARG A 117 17.37 0.35 -3.91
#